data_AF-A0A399FBE0-F1
#
_entry.id   AF-A0A399FBE0-F1
#
_cell.length_a   1.000
_cell.length_b   1.000
_cell.length_c   1.000
_cell.angle_alpha   90.00
_cell.angle_beta   90.00
_cell.angle_gamma   90.00
#
_symmetry.space_group_name_H-M   'P 1'
#
loop_
_entity.id
_entity.type
_entity.pdbx_description
1 polymer ?
#
loop_
_entity_poly.entity_id
_entity_poly.type
_entity_poly.pdbx_seq_one_letter_code
_entity_poly.pdbx_strand_id
1 'polypeptide(L)'
;MKLERKQDLPQHLPVVSLVWGHSASRAQAEFPARALAGFSLVPPLGDTSIVELYAPLSGPNRALELAQTYFQAHGLRTLRLPDQPGGVGFRILALLINEAVSALAEGVAPPADLDRAMRLGTGYPRGPLEWAELIWLKPLLRALEGLSEELGERCRPHPLLQRVVAAGLERFDFQRVSPQGAQP
;
A
#
# COMPACT_ATOMS: atom_id res chain seq x y z
N MET A 1 -16.64 -16.59 19.67
CA MET A 1 -15.25 -16.93 19.27
C MET A 1 -14.42 -15.65 19.45
N LYS A 2 -13.72 -15.50 20.58
CA LYS A 2 -12.91 -14.30 20.85
C LYS A 2 -11.71 -14.34 19.90
N LEU A 3 -11.44 -13.26 19.17
CA LEU A 3 -10.23 -13.13 18.35
C LEU A 3 -9.01 -13.34 19.26
N GLU A 4 -8.27 -14.44 19.03
CA GLU A 4 -7.06 -14.78 19.76
C GLU A 4 -5.99 -13.72 19.52
N ARG A 5 -5.25 -13.33 20.57
CA ARG A 5 -4.18 -12.34 20.42
C ARG A 5 -3.08 -13.00 19.58
N LYS A 6 -2.37 -12.21 18.77
CA LYS A 6 -1.24 -12.71 17.93
C LYS A 6 -0.22 -13.57 18.71
N GLN A 7 -0.12 -13.37 20.02
CA GLN A 7 0.79 -14.06 20.95
C GLN A 7 0.34 -15.50 21.31
N ASP A 8 -0.93 -15.82 21.12
CA ASP A 8 -1.52 -17.11 21.51
C ASP A 8 -1.38 -18.17 20.38
N LEU A 9 -0.90 -17.76 19.19
CA LEU A 9 -0.70 -18.67 18.05
C LEU A 9 0.53 -19.57 18.25
N PRO A 10 0.44 -20.88 17.92
CA PRO A 10 1.57 -21.79 18.03
C PRO A 10 2.80 -21.32 17.24
N GLN A 11 3.97 -21.37 17.88
CA GLN A 11 5.23 -20.87 17.30
C GLN A 11 5.67 -21.64 16.05
N HIS A 12 5.24 -22.89 15.87
CA HIS A 12 5.56 -23.69 14.69
C HIS A 12 4.79 -23.24 13.43
N LEU A 13 3.75 -22.41 13.57
CA LEU A 13 2.99 -21.94 12.43
C LEU A 13 3.76 -20.89 11.64
N PRO A 14 3.82 -21.01 10.30
CA PRO A 14 4.43 -20.01 9.45
C PRO A 14 3.63 -18.69 9.50
N VAL A 15 4.33 -17.59 9.22
CA VAL A 15 3.76 -16.24 9.10
C VAL A 15 3.79 -15.81 7.64
N VAL A 16 2.65 -15.31 7.15
CA VAL A 16 2.55 -14.68 5.85
C VAL A 16 2.09 -13.24 6.08
N SER A 17 2.96 -12.26 5.78
CA SER A 17 2.77 -10.86 6.15
C SER A 17 2.63 -9.95 4.93
N LEU A 18 1.70 -8.98 5.00
CA LEU A 18 1.58 -7.94 3.98
C LEU A 18 2.75 -6.96 4.12
N VAL A 19 3.56 -6.82 3.07
CA VAL A 19 4.82 -6.07 3.08
C VAL A 19 4.73 -4.71 2.37
N TRP A 20 3.61 -4.00 2.50
CA TRP A 20 3.42 -2.69 1.86
C TRP A 20 4.36 -1.59 2.38
N GLY A 21 4.70 -1.63 3.68
CA GLY A 21 5.54 -0.62 4.33
C GLY A 21 6.89 -1.14 4.79
N HIS A 22 7.25 -2.38 4.49
CA HIS A 22 8.47 -2.99 5.01
C HIS A 22 8.88 -4.21 4.20
N SER A 23 10.12 -4.68 4.29
CA SER A 23 10.60 -5.90 3.63
C SER A 23 10.20 -7.17 4.40
N ALA A 24 10.29 -8.34 3.76
CA ALA A 24 10.11 -9.61 4.47
C ALA A 24 11.21 -9.81 5.52
N SER A 25 12.44 -9.35 5.26
CA SER A 25 13.52 -9.35 6.25
C SER A 25 13.21 -8.51 7.47
N ARG A 26 12.64 -7.31 7.31
CA ARG A 26 12.21 -6.49 8.45
C ARG A 26 11.09 -7.18 9.23
N ALA A 27 10.10 -7.74 8.53
CA ALA A 27 9.03 -8.51 9.18
C ALA A 27 9.58 -9.72 9.97
N GLN A 28 10.58 -10.41 9.44
CA GLN A 28 11.20 -11.58 10.08
C GLN A 28 11.78 -11.26 11.46
N ALA A 29 12.24 -10.02 11.69
CA ALA A 29 12.76 -9.58 12.98
C ALA A 29 11.68 -9.55 14.09
N GLU A 30 10.40 -9.39 13.74
CA GLU A 30 9.28 -9.47 14.69
C GLU A 30 8.92 -10.92 15.05
N PHE A 31 9.37 -11.89 14.25
CA PHE A 31 9.04 -13.31 14.38
C PHE A 31 10.28 -14.22 14.25
N PRO A 32 11.36 -14.02 15.03
CA PRO A 32 12.67 -14.62 14.79
C PRO A 32 12.67 -16.17 14.82
N ALA A 33 11.75 -16.79 15.56
CA ALA A 33 11.63 -18.25 15.66
C ALA A 33 10.65 -18.88 14.65
N ARG A 34 10.04 -18.08 13.77
CA ARG A 34 8.99 -18.54 12.85
C ARG A 34 9.44 -18.38 11.41
N ALA A 35 9.10 -19.37 10.58
CA ALA A 35 9.21 -19.23 9.14
C ALA A 35 8.29 -18.09 8.67
N LEU A 36 8.83 -17.14 7.92
CA LEU A 36 8.09 -15.97 7.43
C LEU A 36 8.22 -15.80 5.92
N ALA A 37 7.13 -15.42 5.27
CA ALA A 37 7.12 -14.90 3.91
C ALA A 37 6.37 -13.58 3.86
N GLY A 38 6.86 -12.66 3.02
CA GLY A 38 6.15 -11.45 2.67
C GLY A 38 5.22 -11.69 1.48
N PHE A 39 4.14 -10.92 1.39
CA PHE A 39 3.38 -10.77 0.16
C PHE A 39 2.92 -9.32 -0.08
N SER A 40 2.74 -8.96 -1.34
CA SER A 40 2.20 -7.67 -1.77
C SER A 40 1.20 -7.89 -2.90
N LEU A 41 0.24 -6.99 -2.99
CA LEU A 41 -0.80 -6.94 -4.02
C LEU A 41 -1.33 -5.52 -4.14
N VAL A 42 -1.98 -5.22 -5.26
CA VAL A 42 -2.74 -3.99 -5.45
C VAL A 42 -4.23 -4.36 -5.39
N PRO A 43 -5.00 -3.83 -4.41
CA PRO A 43 -6.43 -4.09 -4.32
C PRO A 43 -7.20 -3.21 -5.33
N PRO A 44 -8.43 -3.58 -5.70
CA PRO A 44 -9.13 -4.81 -5.32
C PRO A 44 -8.55 -6.02 -6.05
N LEU A 45 -8.70 -7.19 -5.45
CA LEU A 45 -8.37 -8.44 -6.12
C LEU A 45 -9.45 -8.80 -7.14
N GLY A 46 -9.01 -9.31 -8.29
CA GLY A 46 -9.86 -9.86 -9.35
C GLY A 46 -9.08 -10.88 -10.18
N ASP A 47 -9.70 -11.37 -11.26
CA ASP A 47 -9.17 -12.50 -12.04
C ASP A 47 -7.79 -12.24 -12.66
N THR A 48 -7.47 -10.97 -12.92
CA THR A 48 -6.18 -10.57 -13.47
C THR A 48 -5.16 -10.17 -12.39
N SER A 49 -5.50 -10.26 -11.11
CA SER A 49 -4.59 -9.87 -10.03
C SER A 49 -3.39 -10.80 -9.94
N ILE A 50 -2.29 -10.23 -9.45
CA ILE A 50 -1.05 -10.92 -9.17
C ILE A 50 -0.73 -10.68 -7.70
N VAL A 51 -0.38 -11.75 -7.00
CA VAL A 51 0.21 -11.68 -5.66
C VAL A 51 1.72 -11.83 -5.80
N GLU A 52 2.44 -10.81 -5.37
CA GLU A 52 3.89 -10.84 -5.30
C GLU A 52 4.32 -11.44 -3.97
N LEU A 53 5.29 -12.36 -3.97
CA LEU A 53 5.75 -13.13 -2.83
C LEU A 53 7.26 -12.93 -2.62
N TYR A 54 7.66 -12.81 -1.36
CA TYR A 54 9.05 -12.49 -0.99
C TYR A 54 9.54 -13.42 0.12
N ALA A 55 10.71 -14.00 -0.10
CA ALA A 55 11.48 -14.61 0.97
C ALA A 55 12.25 -13.51 1.73
N PRO A 56 12.47 -13.65 3.04
CA PRO A 56 13.50 -12.87 3.74
C PRO A 56 14.89 -13.15 3.14
N LEU A 57 15.86 -12.28 3.43
CA LEU A 57 17.26 -12.44 2.99
C LEU A 57 17.94 -13.69 3.57
N SER A 58 17.43 -14.24 4.68
CA SER A 58 17.85 -15.54 5.21
C SER A 58 17.49 -16.72 4.29
N GLY A 59 16.65 -16.49 3.29
CA GLY A 59 16.35 -17.42 2.21
C GLY A 59 14.89 -17.90 2.18
N PRO A 60 14.49 -18.57 1.08
CA PRO A 60 13.20 -19.23 0.97
C PRO A 60 12.98 -20.23 2.10
N ASN A 61 11.72 -20.34 2.55
CA ASN A 61 11.34 -21.23 3.62
C ASN A 61 9.91 -21.75 3.41
N ARG A 62 9.45 -22.62 4.30
CA ARG A 62 8.11 -23.24 4.24
C ARG A 62 6.96 -22.22 4.17
N ALA A 63 7.09 -21.03 4.76
CA ALA A 63 6.04 -20.02 4.68
C ALA A 63 5.85 -19.51 3.24
N LEU A 64 6.93 -19.39 2.46
CA LEU A 64 6.85 -18.95 1.06
C LEU A 64 6.13 -19.98 0.19
N GLU A 65 6.45 -21.26 0.39
CA GLU A 65 5.82 -22.37 -0.34
C GLU A 65 4.33 -22.46 -0.03
N LEU A 66 3.97 -22.33 1.25
CA LEU A 66 2.57 -22.33 1.68
C LEU A 66 1.81 -21.10 1.19
N ALA A 67 2.41 -19.91 1.24
CA ALA A 67 1.80 -18.69 0.70
C ALA A 67 1.51 -18.86 -0.79
N GLN A 68 2.48 -19.35 -1.57
CA GLN A 68 2.27 -19.60 -2.99
C GLN A 68 1.14 -20.59 -3.23
N THR A 69 1.17 -21.73 -2.53
CA THR A 69 0.14 -22.77 -2.68
C THR A 69 -1.24 -22.23 -2.33
N TYR A 70 -1.34 -21.46 -1.24
CA TYR A 70 -2.57 -20.84 -0.79
C TYR A 70 -3.14 -19.89 -1.85
N PHE A 71 -2.37 -18.93 -2.35
CA PHE A 71 -2.88 -17.97 -3.34
C PHE A 71 -3.23 -18.65 -4.68
N GLN A 72 -2.41 -19.60 -5.14
CA GLN A 72 -2.69 -20.36 -6.36
C GLN A 72 -3.97 -21.21 -6.25
N ALA A 73 -4.20 -21.83 -5.09
CA ALA A 73 -5.43 -22.59 -4.82
C ALA A 73 -6.69 -21.72 -4.86
N HIS A 74 -6.57 -20.40 -4.66
CA HIS A 74 -7.66 -19.43 -4.77
C HIS A 74 -7.73 -18.77 -6.17
N GLY A 75 -7.04 -19.33 -7.17
CA GLY A 75 -7.06 -18.83 -8.55
C GLY A 75 -6.21 -17.58 -8.78
N LEU A 76 -5.44 -17.14 -7.80
CA LEU A 76 -4.57 -15.97 -7.94
C LEU A 76 -3.22 -16.37 -8.56
N ARG A 77 -2.77 -15.57 -9.52
CA ARG A 77 -1.41 -15.71 -10.07
C ARG A 77 -0.40 -15.21 -9.06
N THR A 78 0.75 -15.88 -8.97
CA THR A 78 1.81 -15.52 -8.02
C THR A 78 3.13 -15.25 -8.72
N LEU A 79 3.89 -14.26 -8.25
CA LEU A 79 5.26 -14.01 -8.66
C LEU A 79 6.18 -14.05 -7.44
N ARG A 80 7.29 -14.79 -7.51
CA ARG A 80 8.36 -14.71 -6.50
C ARG A 80 9.36 -13.66 -6.92
N LEU A 81 9.68 -12.73 -6.02
CA LEU A 81 10.58 -11.61 -6.28
C LEU A 81 11.64 -11.50 -5.19
N PRO A 82 12.79 -10.85 -5.46
CA PRO A 82 13.78 -10.53 -4.44
C PRO A 82 13.18 -9.71 -3.30
N ASP A 83 13.71 -9.89 -2.09
CA ASP A 83 13.21 -9.18 -0.91
C ASP A 83 13.35 -7.66 -1.07
N GLN A 84 12.23 -6.96 -0.97
CA GLN A 84 12.17 -5.51 -1.05
C GLN A 84 10.89 -4.99 -0.37
N PRO A 85 10.92 -3.80 0.25
CA PRO A 85 9.74 -3.23 0.87
C PRO A 85 8.77 -2.68 -0.17
N GLY A 86 7.47 -2.86 0.07
CA GLY A 86 6.36 -2.33 -0.75
C GLY A 86 6.04 -3.12 -2.00
N GLY A 87 6.88 -4.07 -2.38
CA GLY A 87 6.76 -4.78 -3.65
C GLY A 87 6.99 -3.91 -4.89
N VAL A 88 6.64 -4.46 -6.05
CA VAL A 88 6.70 -3.75 -7.34
C VAL A 88 5.43 -2.94 -7.53
N GLY A 89 4.27 -3.61 -7.63
CA GLY A 89 3.02 -2.96 -7.97
C GLY A 89 2.59 -1.90 -6.95
N PHE A 90 2.50 -2.29 -5.68
CA PHE A 90 2.04 -1.39 -4.63
C PHE A 90 2.99 -0.20 -4.41
N ARG A 91 4.32 -0.44 -4.33
CA ARG A 91 5.27 0.67 -4.14
C ARG A 91 5.21 1.70 -5.26
N ILE A 92 5.17 1.26 -6.52
CA ILE A 92 5.09 2.18 -7.66
C ILE A 92 3.78 2.97 -7.59
N LEU A 93 2.67 2.31 -7.29
CA LEU A 93 1.37 2.97 -7.14
C LEU A 93 1.37 3.97 -5.97
N ALA A 94 1.89 3.59 -4.80
CA ALA A 94 1.94 4.46 -3.63
C ALA A 94 2.76 5.74 -3.89
N LEU A 95 3.86 5.63 -4.64
CA LEU A 95 4.67 6.79 -5.04
C LEU A 95 3.96 7.66 -6.08
N LEU A 96 3.28 7.05 -7.05
CA LEU A 96 2.44 7.79 -8.01
C LEU A 96 1.31 8.55 -7.30
N ILE A 97 0.68 7.92 -6.31
CA ILE A 97 -0.34 8.56 -5.48
C ILE A 97 0.28 9.74 -4.71
N ASN A 98 1.44 9.53 -4.08
CA ASN A 98 2.11 10.57 -3.30
C ASN A 98 2.46 11.79 -4.16
N GLU A 99 2.89 11.55 -5.42
CA GLU A 99 3.11 12.61 -6.40
C GLU A 99 1.83 13.37 -6.74
N ALA A 100 0.71 12.66 -6.96
CA ALA A 100 -0.58 13.29 -7.19
C ALA A 100 -1.05 14.13 -6.00
N VAL A 101 -0.73 13.72 -4.77
CA VAL A 101 -0.97 14.52 -3.56
C VAL A 101 -0.10 15.78 -3.52
N SER A 102 1.14 15.73 -4.01
CA SER A 102 1.99 16.94 -4.16
C SER A 102 1.37 17.90 -5.18
N ALA A 103 1.01 17.41 -6.37
CA ALA A 103 0.37 18.19 -7.41
C ALA A 103 -0.94 18.85 -6.93
N LEU A 104 -1.72 18.14 -6.12
CA LEU A 104 -2.91 18.68 -5.47
C LEU A 104 -2.57 19.81 -4.48
N ALA A 105 -1.53 19.63 -3.65
CA ALA A 105 -1.09 20.63 -2.69
C ALA A 105 -0.55 21.90 -3.34
N GLU A 106 0.10 21.75 -4.49
CA GLU A 106 0.63 22.84 -5.32
C GLU A 106 -0.45 23.55 -6.15
N GLY A 107 -1.67 23.01 -6.19
CA GLY A 107 -2.79 23.60 -6.92
C GLY A 107 -2.70 23.43 -8.43
N VAL A 108 -1.98 22.40 -8.92
CA VAL A 108 -1.82 22.12 -10.35
C VAL A 108 -3.17 21.95 -11.05
N ALA A 109 -4.09 21.21 -10.43
CA ALA A 109 -5.48 21.06 -10.87
C ALA A 109 -6.37 20.57 -9.71
N PRO A 110 -7.70 20.72 -9.83
CA PRO A 110 -8.65 20.07 -8.92
C PRO A 110 -8.49 18.53 -8.91
N PRO A 111 -8.84 17.83 -7.80
CA PRO A 111 -8.69 16.38 -7.68
C PRO A 111 -9.29 15.59 -8.87
N ALA A 112 -10.53 15.94 -9.27
CA ALA A 112 -11.23 15.27 -10.36
C ALA A 112 -10.52 15.43 -11.72
N ASP A 113 -9.87 16.57 -11.95
CA ASP A 113 -9.16 16.85 -13.19
C ASP A 113 -7.77 16.17 -13.21
N LEU A 114 -7.08 16.09 -12.07
CA LEU A 114 -5.86 15.28 -11.93
C LEU A 114 -6.13 13.82 -12.30
N ASP A 115 -7.17 13.25 -11.71
CA ASP A 115 -7.55 11.86 -11.96
C ASP A 115 -8.01 11.64 -13.41
N ARG A 116 -8.78 12.59 -13.96
CA ARG A 116 -9.21 12.55 -15.37
C ARG A 116 -8.02 12.61 -16.33
N ALA A 117 -7.06 13.50 -16.08
CA ALA A 117 -5.86 13.63 -16.90
C ALA A 117 -5.05 12.33 -16.87
N MET A 118 -4.87 11.71 -15.70
CA MET A 118 -4.15 10.44 -15.59
C MET A 118 -4.87 9.29 -16.29
N ARG A 119 -6.19 9.14 -16.12
CA ARG A 119 -6.94 8.10 -16.84
C ARG A 119 -6.84 8.25 -18.35
N LEU A 120 -7.13 9.45 -18.87
CA LEU A 120 -7.20 9.68 -20.32
C LEU A 120 -5.83 9.80 -20.98
N GLY A 121 -4.84 10.35 -20.27
CA GLY A 121 -3.50 10.58 -20.81
C GLY A 121 -2.59 9.36 -20.73
N THR A 122 -2.75 8.50 -19.71
CA THR A 122 -1.86 7.34 -19.50
C THR A 122 -2.54 5.99 -19.68
N GLY A 123 -3.88 5.95 -19.75
CA GLY A 123 -4.64 4.72 -19.90
C GLY A 123 -4.82 3.93 -18.60
N TYR A 124 -4.46 4.48 -17.43
CA TYR A 124 -4.79 3.83 -16.16
C TYR A 124 -6.30 3.69 -15.98
N PRO A 125 -6.79 2.56 -15.39
CA PRO A 125 -8.21 2.33 -15.21
C PRO A 125 -8.85 3.27 -14.16
N ARG A 126 -8.03 3.88 -13.29
CA ARG A 126 -8.43 4.84 -12.26
C ARG A 126 -7.35 5.91 -12.12
N GLY A 127 -7.76 7.09 -11.67
CA GLY A 127 -6.82 8.15 -11.31
C GLY A 127 -6.05 7.81 -10.03
N PRO A 128 -4.89 8.44 -9.80
CA PRO A 128 -4.10 8.20 -8.59
C PRO A 128 -4.84 8.56 -7.29
N LEU A 129 -5.61 9.64 -7.23
CA LEU A 129 -6.33 10.01 -6.00
C LEU A 129 -7.48 9.02 -5.75
N GLU A 130 -8.22 8.65 -6.80
CA GLU A 130 -9.17 7.53 -6.75
C GLU A 130 -8.55 6.21 -6.24
N TRP A 131 -7.33 5.88 -6.68
CA TRP A 131 -6.61 4.70 -6.16
C TRP A 131 -6.30 4.82 -4.67
N ALA A 132 -5.90 6.00 -4.22
CA ALA A 132 -5.64 6.29 -2.81
C ALA A 132 -6.88 6.05 -1.94
N GLU A 133 -8.03 6.54 -2.39
CA GLU A 133 -9.32 6.39 -1.71
C GLU A 133 -9.76 4.91 -1.66
N LEU A 134 -9.44 4.14 -2.70
CA LEU A 134 -9.73 2.70 -2.77
C LEU A 134 -8.82 1.84 -1.87
N ILE A 135 -7.55 2.23 -1.72
CA ILE A 135 -6.56 1.60 -0.81
C ILE A 135 -6.77 2.06 0.65
N TRP A 136 -7.57 3.10 0.85
CA TRP A 136 -7.73 3.88 2.07
C TRP A 136 -6.48 4.72 2.42
N LEU A 137 -6.72 5.99 2.74
CA LEU A 137 -5.65 6.97 2.96
C LEU A 137 -4.77 6.66 4.17
N LYS A 138 -5.35 6.11 5.25
CA LYS A 138 -4.60 5.76 6.46
C LYS A 138 -3.65 4.58 6.26
N PRO A 139 -4.07 3.42 5.71
CA PRO A 139 -3.15 2.36 5.29
C PRO A 139 -2.07 2.82 4.30
N LEU A 140 -2.44 3.64 3.31
CA LEU A 140 -1.48 4.22 2.37
C LEU A 140 -0.42 5.07 3.09
N LEU A 141 -0.84 5.98 3.97
CA LEU A 141 0.08 6.81 4.76
C LEU A 141 1.04 5.93 5.57
N ARG A 142 0.52 4.92 6.28
CA ARG A 142 1.35 3.99 7.06
C ARG A 142 2.35 3.23 6.19
N ALA A 143 1.95 2.84 4.99
CA ALA A 143 2.85 2.18 4.06
C ALA A 143 3.97 3.11 3.57
N LEU A 144 3.64 4.35 3.20
CA LEU A 144 4.63 5.36 2.80
C LEU A 144 5.60 5.70 3.93
N GLU A 145 5.12 5.84 5.17
CA GLU A 145 5.98 6.02 6.35
C GLU A 145 6.99 4.88 6.49
N GLY A 146 6.54 3.63 6.47
CA GLY A 146 7.42 2.47 6.56
C GLY A 146 8.39 2.35 5.37
N LEU A 147 7.93 2.67 4.16
CA LEU A 147 8.79 2.75 2.97
C LEU A 147 9.85 3.83 3.13
N SER A 148 9.50 5.00 3.69
CA SER A 148 10.44 6.09 3.96
C SER A 148 11.50 5.67 4.98
N GLU A 149 11.14 4.86 5.98
CA GLU A 149 12.10 4.34 6.96
C GLU A 149 13.12 3.37 6.34
N GLU A 150 12.71 2.49 5.42
CA GLU A 150 13.64 1.51 4.80
C GLU A 150 14.35 2.04 3.54
N LEU A 151 13.70 2.89 2.74
CA LEU A 151 14.19 3.34 1.44
C LEU A 151 14.59 4.82 1.39
N GLY A 152 14.32 5.58 2.44
CA GLY A 152 14.69 6.99 2.58
C GLY A 152 13.70 8.00 1.98
N GLU A 153 14.15 9.25 1.86
CA GLU A 153 13.32 10.43 1.59
C GLU A 153 12.45 10.34 0.33
N ARG A 154 12.86 9.58 -0.70
CA ARG A 154 12.05 9.40 -1.92
C ARG A 154 10.67 8.79 -1.67
N CYS A 155 10.50 8.08 -0.55
CA CYS A 155 9.25 7.44 -0.17
C CYS A 155 8.49 8.23 0.91
N ARG A 156 8.98 9.41 1.29
CA ARG A 156 8.38 10.22 2.35
C ARG A 156 6.96 10.64 1.95
N PRO A 157 5.95 10.39 2.80
CA PRO A 157 4.58 10.83 2.52
C PRO A 157 4.50 12.35 2.48
N HIS A 158 3.75 12.88 1.52
CA HIS A 158 3.52 14.32 1.39
C HIS A 158 2.75 14.84 2.63
N PRO A 159 3.09 16.02 3.18
CA PRO A 159 2.43 16.57 4.37
C PRO A 159 0.92 16.76 4.23
N LEU A 160 0.41 16.98 3.02
CA LEU A 160 -1.04 17.04 2.78
C LEU A 160 -1.71 15.71 3.13
N LEU A 161 -1.16 14.57 2.72
CA LEU A 161 -1.73 13.25 3.06
C LEU A 161 -1.79 13.04 4.58
N GLN A 162 -0.76 13.46 5.30
CA GLN A 162 -0.72 13.40 6.77
C GLN A 162 -1.86 14.22 7.39
N ARG A 163 -2.06 15.46 6.91
CA ARG A 163 -3.12 16.35 7.41
C ARG A 163 -4.53 15.82 7.09
N VAL A 164 -4.71 15.26 5.90
CA VAL A 164 -5.98 14.63 5.48
C VAL A 164 -6.33 13.47 6.40
N VAL A 165 -5.38 12.56 6.64
CA VAL A 165 -5.57 11.42 7.55
C VAL A 165 -5.77 11.89 8.99
N ALA A 166 -5.03 12.90 9.45
CA ALA A 166 -5.18 13.46 10.79
C ALA A 166 -6.56 14.13 11.01
N ALA A 167 -7.14 14.68 9.95
CA ALA A 167 -8.50 15.23 9.96
C ALA A 167 -9.61 14.16 9.88
N GLY A 168 -9.24 12.87 9.78
CA GLY A 168 -10.20 11.77 9.65
C GLY A 168 -10.90 11.73 8.29
N LEU A 169 -10.34 12.40 7.28
CA LEU A 169 -10.89 12.41 5.93
C LEU A 169 -10.49 11.14 5.18
N GLU A 170 -11.40 10.66 4.34
CA GLU A 170 -11.20 9.46 3.51
C GLU A 170 -11.04 9.79 2.02
N ARG A 171 -11.18 11.06 1.64
CA ARG A 171 -11.18 11.56 0.26
C ARG A 171 -10.47 12.90 0.12
N PHE A 172 -10.09 13.24 -1.11
CA PHE A 172 -9.47 14.52 -1.47
C PHE A 172 -10.48 15.59 -1.91
N ASP A 173 -11.76 15.37 -1.61
CA ASP A 173 -12.83 16.35 -1.65
C ASP A 173 -12.66 17.31 -0.46
N PHE A 174 -11.92 18.39 -0.68
CA PHE A 174 -12.08 19.58 0.15
C PHE A 174 -13.16 20.40 -0.53
N GLN A 175 -14.38 20.41 0.01
CA GLN A 175 -15.34 21.41 -0.39
C GLN A 175 -14.64 22.76 -0.38
N ARG A 176 -14.68 23.47 -1.51
CA ARG A 176 -14.31 24.88 -1.55
C ARG A 176 -15.07 25.50 -0.40
N VAL A 177 -14.39 25.93 0.66
CA VAL A 177 -14.95 26.93 1.54
C VAL A 177 -15.05 28.14 0.63
N SER A 178 -16.19 28.27 -0.06
CA SER A 178 -16.56 29.50 -0.71
C SER A 178 -16.43 30.56 0.37
N PRO A 179 -15.66 31.64 0.15
CA PRO A 179 -15.69 32.75 1.07
C PRO A 179 -17.15 33.22 1.14
N GLN A 180 -17.82 32.93 2.26
CA GLN A 180 -19.12 33.49 2.53
C GLN A 180 -18.94 35.01 2.60
N GLY A 181 -19.64 35.73 1.72
CA GLY A 181 -19.82 37.18 1.85
C GLY A 181 -18.86 38.05 1.04
N ALA A 182 -18.88 37.91 -0.28
CA ALA A 182 -18.76 39.09 -1.14
C ALA A 182 -20.14 39.31 -1.78
N GLN A 183 -21.00 40.05 -1.08
CA GLN A 183 -22.13 40.72 -1.74
C GLN A 183 -21.66 42.11 -2.19
N PRO A 184 -22.13 42.59 -3.37
CA PRO A 184 -21.76 43.87 -3.95
C PRO A 184 -22.26 45.07 -3.14
#